data_AF-A0A815U1E4-F1
#
_entry.id   AF-A0A815U1E4-F1
#
_cell.length_a   1.000
_cell.length_b   1.000
_cell.length_c   1.000
_cell.angle_alpha   90.00
_cell.angle_beta   90.00
_cell.angle_gamma   90.00
#
_symmetry.space_group_name_H-M   'P 1'
#
loop_
_entity.id
_entity.type
_entity.pdbx_description
1 polymer ?
#
loop_
_entity_poly.entity_id
_entity_poly.type
_entity_poly.pdbx_seq_one_letter_code
_entity_poly.pdbx_strand_id
1 'polypeptide(L)'
;MLHFIRRRALLMCTLSELKIEEDYWKHVADEAMPTVRWLSQASKDITKRNSINWDYPRTEHNIRHRQKLIYNKLQQAEANLKVHLQQSPPSA
;
A
#
# COMPACT_ATOMS: atom_id res chain seq x y z
N MET A 1 -4.97 20.55 -25.78
CA MET A 1 -3.65 20.46 -25.08
C MET A 1 -3.72 20.45 -23.54
N LEU A 2 -4.39 21.42 -22.88
CA LEU A 2 -4.39 21.54 -21.40
C LEU A 2 -4.94 20.30 -20.65
N HIS A 3 -6.05 19.72 -21.12
CA HIS A 3 -6.62 18.51 -20.52
C HIS A 3 -5.67 17.31 -20.55
N PHE A 4 -4.88 17.20 -21.61
CA PHE A 4 -3.91 16.12 -21.79
C PHE A 4 -2.76 16.21 -20.76
N ILE A 5 -2.24 17.42 -20.54
CA ILE A 5 -1.22 17.70 -19.52
C ILE A 5 -1.77 17.42 -18.12
N ARG A 6 -2.99 17.90 -17.81
CA ARG A 6 -3.63 17.65 -16.50
C ARG A 6 -3.81 16.15 -16.22
N ARG A 7 -4.21 15.37 -17.22
CA ARG A 7 -4.39 13.92 -17.07
C ARG A 7 -3.07 13.19 -16.79
N ARG A 8 -1.98 13.57 -17.46
CA ARG A 8 -0.64 13.03 -17.18
C ARG A 8 -0.16 13.37 -15.77
N ALA A 9 -0.34 14.63 -15.35
CA ALA A 9 0.01 15.05 -13.99
C ALA A 9 -0.74 14.23 -12.93
N LEU A 10 -2.05 14.03 -13.12
CA LEU A 10 -2.86 13.20 -12.22
C LEU A 10 -2.33 11.76 -12.13
N LEU A 11 -2.00 11.14 -13.27
CA LEU A 11 -1.46 9.78 -13.30
C LEU A 11 -0.11 9.67 -12.57
N MET A 12 0.76 10.67 -12.72
CA MET A 12 2.04 10.72 -11.98
C MET A 12 1.82 10.90 -10.47
N CYS A 13 0.90 11.76 -10.05
CA CYS A 13 0.55 11.92 -8.63
C CYS A 13 -0.01 10.62 -8.05
N THR A 14 -0.96 9.98 -8.72
CA THR A 14 -1.53 8.70 -8.27
C THR A 14 -0.46 7.62 -8.15
N LEU A 15 0.49 7.55 -9.09
CA LEU A 15 1.61 6.61 -8.99
C LEU A 15 2.49 6.90 -7.78
N SER A 16 2.78 8.17 -7.50
CA SER A 16 3.58 8.57 -6.33
C SER A 16 2.88 8.22 -5.02
N GLU A 17 1.57 8.48 -4.90
CA GLU A 17 0.77 8.16 -3.72
C GLU A 17 0.77 6.64 -3.45
N LEU A 18 0.61 5.83 -4.49
CA LEU A 18 0.62 4.37 -4.37
C LEU A 18 2.00 3.83 -3.96
N LYS A 19 3.10 4.44 -4.41
CA LYS A 19 4.46 4.05 -3.99
C LYS A 19 4.71 4.37 -2.52
N ILE A 20 4.28 5.54 -2.06
CA ILE A 20 4.34 5.91 -0.64
C ILE A 20 3.52 4.91 0.20
N GLU A 21 2.33 4.55 -0.27
CA GLU A 21 1.50 3.56 0.42
C GLU A 21 2.19 2.17 0.45
N GLU A 22 2.80 1.75 -0.65
CA GLU A 22 3.55 0.50 -0.72
C GLU A 22 4.70 0.47 0.29
N ASP A 23 5.51 1.53 0.34
CA ASP A 23 6.64 1.65 1.26
C ASP A 23 6.17 1.65 2.72
N TYR A 24 5.07 2.34 3.02
CA TYR A 24 4.45 2.31 4.35
C TYR A 24 4.07 0.88 4.77
N TRP A 25 3.39 0.12 3.91
CA TRP A 25 2.98 -1.24 4.26
C TRP A 25 4.13 -2.25 4.25
N LYS A 26 5.23 -1.99 3.53
CA LYS A 26 6.50 -2.73 3.69
C LYS A 26 7.10 -2.48 5.07
N HIS A 27 7.24 -1.21 5.45
CA HIS A 27 7.72 -0.83 6.79
C HIS A 27 6.88 -1.45 7.92
N VAL A 28 5.54 -1.42 7.81
CA VAL A 28 4.65 -2.07 8.80
C VAL A 28 4.90 -3.59 8.87
N ALA A 29 5.11 -4.26 7.73
CA ALA A 29 5.38 -5.69 7.69
C ALA A 29 6.77 -6.04 8.28
N ASP A 30 7.77 -5.21 8.02
CA ASP A 30 9.15 -5.49 8.38
C ASP A 30 9.47 -5.08 9.84
N GLU A 31 8.87 -3.99 10.33
CA GLU A 31 9.21 -3.42 11.65
C GLU A 31 8.09 -3.56 12.68
N ALA A 32 6.83 -3.28 12.31
CA ALA A 32 5.73 -3.31 13.28
C ALA A 32 5.22 -4.75 13.56
N MET A 33 5.16 -5.61 12.54
CA MET A 33 4.65 -6.97 12.71
C MET A 33 5.47 -7.87 13.63
N PRO A 34 6.82 -7.82 13.64
CA PRO A 34 7.61 -8.51 14.65
C PRO A 34 7.20 -8.12 16.08
N THR A 35 6.92 -6.83 16.32
CA THR A 35 6.46 -6.33 17.63
C THR A 35 5.08 -6.88 17.98
N VAL A 36 4.11 -6.85 17.05
CA VAL A 36 2.77 -7.44 17.26
C VAL A 36 2.87 -8.94 17.55
N ARG A 37 3.71 -9.66 16.81
CA ARG A 37 3.96 -11.10 17.01
C ARG A 37 4.59 -11.34 18.39
N TRP A 38 5.61 -10.58 18.77
CA TRP A 38 6.24 -10.69 20.08
C TRP A 38 5.24 -10.39 21.21
N LEU A 39 4.46 -9.31 21.12
CA LEU A 39 3.44 -8.96 22.11
C LEU A 39 2.39 -10.06 22.27
N SER A 40 1.97 -10.71 21.17
CA SER A 40 1.02 -11.83 21.21
C SER A 40 1.57 -13.07 21.95
N GLN A 41 2.90 -13.22 22.00
CA GLN A 41 3.57 -14.36 22.61
C GLN A 41 4.02 -14.08 24.05
N ALA A 42 4.72 -12.96 24.27
CA ALA A 42 5.28 -12.57 25.56
C ALA A 42 4.20 -12.13 26.56
N SER A 43 3.12 -11.52 26.05
CA SER A 43 2.09 -10.95 26.91
C SER A 43 0.94 -11.92 27.20
N LYS A 44 1.02 -13.21 26.86
CA LYS A 44 -0.12 -14.16 26.91
C LYS A 44 -0.91 -14.11 28.23
N ASP A 45 -0.22 -13.97 29.36
CA ASP A 45 -0.87 -13.89 30.67
C ASP A 45 -1.51 -12.52 30.93
N ILE A 46 -0.87 -11.44 30.47
CA ILE A 46 -1.37 -10.07 30.58
C ILE A 46 -2.56 -9.85 29.64
N THR A 47 -2.50 -10.34 28.39
CA THR A 47 -3.61 -10.29 27.44
C THR A 47 -4.80 -11.10 27.92
N LYS A 48 -4.58 -12.29 28.50
CA LYS A 48 -5.64 -13.11 29.08
C LYS A 48 -6.31 -12.44 30.28
N ARG A 49 -5.54 -11.75 31.13
CA ARG A 49 -6.07 -11.02 32.30
C ARG A 49 -6.80 -9.73 31.93
N ASN A 50 -6.40 -9.06 30.85
CA ASN A 50 -6.95 -7.76 30.45
C ASN A 50 -7.85 -7.83 29.20
N SER A 51 -8.17 -9.03 28.71
CA SER A 51 -8.96 -9.25 27.47
C SER A 51 -8.42 -8.52 26.25
N ILE A 52 -7.11 -8.26 26.20
CA ILE A 52 -6.46 -7.60 25.05
C ILE A 52 -6.20 -8.67 23.99
N ASN A 53 -6.89 -8.58 22.85
CA ASN A 53 -6.72 -9.54 21.75
C ASN A 53 -5.69 -9.04 20.72
N TRP A 54 -4.42 -9.43 20.89
CA TRP A 54 -3.39 -9.27 19.87
C TRP A 54 -3.46 -10.43 18.85
N ASP A 55 -4.45 -10.38 17.96
CA ASP A 55 -4.63 -11.36 16.87
C ASP A 55 -3.59 -11.11 15.75
N TYR A 56 -2.36 -11.59 15.99
CA TYR A 56 -1.27 -11.45 15.03
C TYR A 56 -1.57 -12.15 13.69
N PRO A 57 -2.19 -13.36 13.63
CA PRO A 57 -2.50 -14.00 12.35
C PRO A 57 -3.45 -13.16 11.50
N ARG A 58 -4.50 -12.58 12.11
CA ARG A 58 -5.41 -11.69 11.40
C ARG A 58 -4.74 -10.40 10.96
N THR A 59 -3.90 -9.81 11.81
CA THR A 59 -3.13 -8.60 11.46
C THR A 59 -2.18 -8.85 10.29
N GLU A 60 -1.47 -9.98 10.31
CA GLU A 60 -0.57 -10.41 9.23
C GLU A 60 -1.34 -10.64 7.92
N HIS A 61 -2.51 -11.28 8.00
CA HIS A 61 -3.38 -11.45 6.85
C HIS A 61 -3.81 -10.11 6.23
N ASN A 62 -4.24 -9.15 7.06
CA ASN A 62 -4.69 -7.83 6.60
C ASN A 62 -3.56 -7.07 5.90
N ILE A 63 -2.34 -7.12 6.44
CA ILE A 63 -1.17 -6.47 5.84
C ILE A 63 -0.85 -7.09 4.48
N ARG A 64 -0.76 -8.43 4.40
CA ARG A 64 -0.50 -9.13 3.13
C ARG A 64 -1.58 -8.82 2.09
N HIS A 65 -2.84 -8.80 2.51
CA HIS A 65 -3.95 -8.43 1.63
C HIS A 65 -3.79 -6.99 1.12
N ARG A 66 -3.44 -6.04 2.00
CA ARG A 66 -3.26 -4.64 1.62
C ARG A 66 -2.07 -4.44 0.69
N GLN A 67 -0.94 -5.08 0.96
CA GLN A 67 0.23 -5.08 0.07
C GLN A 67 -0.13 -5.60 -1.33
N LYS A 68 -0.88 -6.72 -1.43
CA LYS A 68 -1.35 -7.26 -2.71
C LYS A 68 -2.25 -6.27 -3.46
N LEU A 69 -3.17 -5.62 -2.75
CA LEU A 69 -4.08 -4.64 -3.34
C LEU A 69 -3.33 -3.42 -3.89
N ILE A 70 -2.35 -2.91 -3.16
CA ILE A 70 -1.52 -1.77 -3.60
C ILE A 70 -0.64 -2.17 -4.80
N TYR A 71 -0.01 -3.35 -4.75
CA TYR A 71 0.77 -3.86 -5.87
C TYR A 71 -0.05 -3.92 -7.17
N ASN A 72 -1.28 -4.46 -7.10
CA ASN A 72 -2.16 -4.50 -8.26
C ASN A 72 -2.50 -3.09 -8.78
N LYS A 73 -2.77 -2.13 -7.89
CA LYS A 73 -3.02 -0.73 -8.26
C LYS A 73 -1.80 -0.07 -8.89
N LEU A 74 -0.60 -0.33 -8.37
CA LEU A 74 0.66 0.16 -8.93
C LEU A 74 0.84 -0.31 -10.37
N GLN A 75 0.70 -1.62 -10.62
CA GLN A 75 0.81 -2.19 -11.97
C GLN A 75 -0.17 -1.52 -12.95
N GLN A 76 -1.42 -1.30 -12.51
CA GLN A 76 -2.42 -0.62 -13.34
C GLN A 76 -2.08 0.86 -13.59
N ALA A 77 -1.62 1.58 -12.57
CA ALA A 77 -1.22 2.98 -12.68
C ALA A 77 0.00 3.15 -13.61
N GLU A 78 0.99 2.27 -13.50
CA GLU A 78 2.18 2.25 -14.37
C GLU A 78 1.82 1.96 -15.83
N ALA A 79 0.96 0.97 -16.07
CA ALA A 79 0.47 0.66 -17.41
C ALA A 79 -0.29 1.85 -18.02
N ASN A 80 -1.19 2.48 -17.25
CA ASN A 80 -1.94 3.65 -17.70
C ASN A 80 -1.04 4.84 -18.02
N LEU A 81 -0.06 5.12 -17.16
CA LEU A 81 0.90 6.20 -17.38
C LEU A 81 1.73 5.93 -18.63
N LYS A 82 2.23 4.70 -18.82
CA LYS A 82 3.00 4.30 -20.00
C LYS A 82 2.21 4.54 -21.30
N VAL A 83 0.94 4.15 -21.34
CA VAL A 83 0.05 4.40 -22.48
C VAL A 83 -0.11 5.91 -22.72
N HIS A 84 -0.36 6.70 -21.68
CA HIS A 84 -0.53 8.16 -21.82
C HIS A 84 0.74 8.88 -22.24
N LEU A 85 1.92 8.38 -21.85
CA LEU A 85 3.21 8.94 -22.27
C LEU A 85 3.53 8.65 -23.74
N GLN A 86 3.11 7.50 -24.26
CA GLN A 86 3.28 7.11 -25.66
C GLN A 86 2.31 7.83 -26.63
N GLN A 87 1.19 8.37 -26.12
CA GLN A 87 0.26 9.15 -26.93
C GLN A 87 0.83 10.54 -27.22
N SER A 88 0.76 10.98 -28.48
CA SER A 88 1.03 12.38 -28.84
C SER A 88 -0.12 13.26 -28.34
N PRO A 89 0.15 14.51 -27.89
CA PRO A 89 -0.91 15.46 -27.61
C PRO A 89 -1.77 15.63 -28.87
N PRO A 90 -3.10 15.75 -28.75
CA PRO A 90 -3.94 16.07 -29.91
C PRO A 90 -3.47 17.40 -30.51
N SER A 91 -3.31 17.42 -31.84
CA SER A 91 -3.02 18.62 -32.64
C SER A 91 -4.03 19.71 -32.30
N ALA A 92 -3.54 20.96 -32.20
CA ALA A 92 -4.33 22.13 -31.80
C ALA A 92 -5.54 22.36 -32.71
#